data_AF-A0A093ITB8-F1
#
_entry.id   AF-A0A093ITB8-F1
#
_cell.length_a   1.000
_cell.length_b   1.000
_cell.length_c   1.000
_cell.angle_alpha   90.00
_cell.angle_beta   90.00
_cell.angle_gamma   90.00
#
_symmetry.space_group_name_H-M   'P 1'
#
loop_
_entity.id
_entity.type
_entity.pdbx_description
1 polymer ?
#
loop_
_entity_poly.entity_id
_entity_poly.type
_entity_poly.pdbx_seq_one_letter_code
_entity_poly.pdbx_strand_id
1 'polypeptide(L)'
;REEKERWIRAKYEQKLFLAPLPQSDIPLGQQLLRAVVEDDLRLVVTLLAHGTKEEVNETYGDGDGRTALHLSCAMANVVFTQLLIWYGVDVKSRDARG
;
A
#
# COMPACT_ATOMS: atom_id res chain seq x y z
N ARG A 1 -14.84 28.36 8.27
CA ARG A 1 -14.33 27.73 7.02
C ARG A 1 -12.87 27.32 7.19
N GLU A 2 -12.01 28.26 7.57
CA GLU A 2 -10.58 28.04 7.81
C GLU A 2 -10.26 26.95 8.85
N GLU A 3 -11.02 26.84 9.94
CA GLU A 3 -10.83 25.78 10.94
C GLU A 3 -11.06 24.37 10.36
N LYS A 4 -12.09 24.21 9.53
CA LYS A 4 -12.38 22.94 8.86
C LYS A 4 -11.24 22.59 7.89
N GLU A 5 -10.77 23.55 7.12
CA GLU A 5 -9.65 23.37 6.19
C GLU A 5 -8.37 23.00 6.95
N ARG A 6 -8.06 23.68 8.06
CA ARG A 6 -6.92 23.36 8.94
C ARG A 6 -7.00 21.94 9.47
N TRP A 7 -8.18 21.52 9.95
CA TRP A 7 -8.38 20.17 10.47
C TRP A 7 -8.24 19.11 9.36
N ILE A 8 -8.75 19.36 8.16
CA ILE A 8 -8.58 18.48 7.00
C ILE A 8 -7.09 18.29 6.67
N ARG A 9 -6.31 19.37 6.60
CA ARG A 9 -4.86 19.28 6.35
C ARG A 9 -4.13 18.54 7.46
N ALA A 10 -4.44 18.83 8.71
CA ALA A 10 -3.89 18.12 9.87
C ALA A 10 -4.17 16.61 9.80
N LYS A 11 -5.38 16.23 9.39
CA LYS A 11 -5.80 14.82 9.32
C LYS A 11 -5.21 14.07 8.12
N TYR A 12 -5.19 14.67 6.93
CA TYR A 12 -4.89 13.94 5.69
C TYR A 12 -3.53 14.27 5.08
N GLU A 13 -3.07 15.53 5.18
CA GLU A 13 -1.76 15.93 4.66
C GLU A 13 -0.66 15.66 5.68
N GLN A 14 -0.87 16.10 6.93
CA GLN A 14 0.10 15.94 8.02
C GLN A 14 -0.05 14.59 8.76
N LYS A 15 -1.15 13.88 8.52
CA LYS A 15 -1.45 12.57 9.12
C LYS A 15 -1.35 12.56 10.65
N LEU A 16 -1.66 13.67 11.34
CA LEU A 16 -1.46 13.84 12.79
C LEU A 16 -2.24 12.86 13.66
N PHE A 17 -3.34 12.31 13.13
CA PHE A 17 -4.22 11.38 13.84
C PHE A 17 -4.11 9.96 13.32
N LEU A 18 -3.19 9.70 12.39
CA LEU A 18 -2.95 8.35 11.88
C LEU A 18 -2.28 7.53 12.98
N ALA A 19 -2.85 6.36 13.29
CA ALA A 19 -2.28 5.45 14.27
C ALA A 19 -0.87 5.02 13.84
N PRO A 20 0.10 4.85 14.75
CA PRO A 20 1.44 4.39 14.38
C PRO A 20 1.39 2.96 13.83
N LEU A 21 2.33 2.63 12.93
CA LEU A 21 2.55 1.26 12.51
C LEU A 21 3.02 0.40 13.68
N PRO A 22 2.59 -0.87 13.76
CA PRO A 22 3.24 -1.85 14.62
C PRO A 22 4.74 -1.92 14.34
N GLN A 23 5.56 -2.08 15.38
CA GLN A 23 6.99 -2.31 15.20
C GLN A 23 7.22 -3.59 14.40
N SER A 24 8.09 -3.50 13.40
CA SER A 24 8.42 -4.59 12.50
C SER A 24 9.81 -4.35 11.92
N ASP A 25 10.63 -5.40 11.88
CA ASP A 25 11.96 -5.37 11.25
C ASP A 25 11.88 -5.54 9.72
N ILE A 26 10.69 -5.82 9.20
CA ILE A 26 10.43 -6.05 7.78
C ILE A 26 10.11 -4.71 7.10
N PRO A 27 10.69 -4.37 5.93
CA PRO A 27 10.33 -3.17 5.18
C PRO A 27 8.83 -3.06 4.88
N LEU A 28 8.30 -1.83 4.78
CA LEU A 28 6.87 -1.59 4.59
C LEU A 28 6.31 -2.27 3.34
N GLY A 29 7.02 -2.21 2.22
CA GLY A 29 6.55 -2.82 0.97
C GLY A 29 6.48 -4.35 1.06
N GLN A 30 7.47 -5.00 1.70
CA GLN A 30 7.39 -6.44 2.01
C GLN A 30 6.21 -6.80 2.93
N GLN A 31 5.90 -5.96 3.93
CA GLN A 31 4.70 -6.15 4.76
C GLN A 31 3.42 -6.02 3.92
N LEU A 32 3.38 -5.08 2.97
CA LEU A 32 2.23 -4.88 2.10
C LEU A 32 1.99 -6.09 1.18
N LEU A 33 3.07 -6.62 0.58
CA LEU A 33 3.01 -7.83 -0.24
C LEU A 33 2.41 -9.00 0.56
N ARG A 34 2.90 -9.21 1.80
CA ARG A 34 2.37 -10.26 2.69
C ARG A 34 0.90 -10.03 3.04
N ALA A 35 0.54 -8.82 3.45
CA ALA A 35 -0.84 -8.48 3.84
C ALA A 35 -1.85 -8.72 2.70
N VAL A 36 -1.45 -8.46 1.45
CA VAL A 36 -2.26 -8.76 0.26
C VAL A 36 -2.47 -10.27 0.08
N VAL A 37 -1.42 -11.07 0.26
CA VAL A 37 -1.50 -12.54 0.13
C VAL A 37 -2.33 -13.16 1.26
N GLU A 38 -2.23 -12.61 2.46
CA GLU A 38 -2.97 -13.04 3.66
C GLU A 38 -4.43 -12.53 3.70
N ASP A 39 -4.86 -11.76 2.69
CA ASP A 39 -6.19 -11.13 2.61
C ASP A 39 -6.52 -10.20 3.81
N ASP A 40 -5.49 -9.58 4.41
CA ASP A 40 -5.66 -8.67 5.55
C ASP A 40 -5.91 -7.23 5.07
N LEU A 41 -7.18 -6.93 4.80
CA LEU A 41 -7.62 -5.58 4.40
C LEU A 41 -7.21 -4.50 5.40
N ARG A 42 -7.24 -4.80 6.71
CA ARG A 42 -6.97 -3.79 7.73
C ARG A 42 -5.51 -3.41 7.72
N LEU A 43 -4.62 -4.40 7.62
CA LEU A 43 -3.19 -4.16 7.51
C LEU A 43 -2.84 -3.49 6.19
N VAL A 44 -3.44 -3.90 5.06
CA VAL A 44 -3.27 -3.23 3.75
C VAL A 44 -3.61 -1.74 3.83
N VAL A 45 -4.80 -1.38 4.33
CA VAL A 45 -5.21 0.04 4.45
C VAL A 45 -4.28 0.82 5.38
N THR A 46 -3.83 0.19 6.47
CA THR A 46 -2.90 0.82 7.41
C THR A 46 -1.56 1.09 6.72
N LEU A 47 -0.95 0.08 6.10
CA LEU A 47 0.34 0.22 5.40
C LEU A 47 0.26 1.24 4.27
N LEU A 48 -0.80 1.25 3.47
CA LEU A 48 -1.01 2.25 2.41
C LEU A 48 -1.15 3.67 2.96
N ALA A 49 -1.77 3.86 4.12
CA ALA A 49 -1.87 5.17 4.76
C ALA A 49 -0.49 5.71 5.22
N HIS A 50 0.49 4.85 5.48
CA HIS A 50 1.84 5.23 5.87
C HIS A 50 2.84 5.28 4.71
N GLY A 51 2.72 4.36 3.76
CA GLY A 51 3.72 4.10 2.74
C GLY A 51 3.95 5.26 1.78
N THR A 52 5.20 5.40 1.34
CA THR A 52 5.54 6.24 0.18
C THR A 52 5.23 5.51 -1.13
N LYS A 53 5.26 6.25 -2.25
CA LYS A 53 5.04 5.67 -3.57
C LYS A 53 6.09 4.59 -3.90
N GLU A 54 7.31 4.77 -3.45
CA GLU A 54 8.42 3.83 -3.66
C GLU A 54 8.17 2.54 -2.86
N GLU A 55 7.77 2.65 -1.59
CA GLU A 55 7.52 1.49 -0.73
C GLU A 55 6.33 0.65 -1.21
N VAL A 56 5.22 1.28 -1.64
CA VAL A 56 4.04 0.54 -2.13
C VAL A 56 4.25 -0.13 -3.50
N ASN A 57 5.31 0.26 -4.22
CA ASN A 57 5.72 -0.34 -5.50
C ASN A 57 6.85 -1.36 -5.35
N GLU A 58 7.20 -1.75 -4.11
CA GLU A 58 8.16 -2.81 -3.87
C GLU A 58 7.71 -4.15 -4.49
N THR A 59 8.69 -4.97 -4.87
CA THR A 59 8.48 -6.26 -5.52
C THR A 59 8.87 -7.42 -4.62
N TYR A 60 8.35 -8.60 -4.96
CA TYR A 60 8.66 -9.85 -4.28
C TYR A 60 10.08 -10.34 -4.63
N GLY A 61 11.11 -9.68 -4.11
CA GLY A 61 12.53 -10.01 -4.34
C GLY A 61 12.98 -9.93 -5.80
N ASP A 62 14.28 -10.13 -6.02
CA ASP A 62 14.93 -9.88 -7.32
C ASP A 62 14.55 -10.87 -8.43
N GLY A 63 13.90 -12.00 -8.08
CA GLY A 63 13.59 -13.08 -9.03
C GLY A 63 12.14 -13.17 -9.51
N ASP A 64 11.18 -12.66 -8.75
CA ASP A 64 9.74 -12.75 -9.07
C ASP A 64 9.24 -11.45 -9.71
N GLY A 65 9.65 -10.30 -9.17
CA GLY A 65 9.25 -8.98 -9.70
C GLY A 65 7.78 -8.63 -9.50
N ARG A 66 6.96 -9.52 -8.92
CA ARG A 66 5.54 -9.25 -8.64
C ARG A 66 5.41 -8.17 -7.56
N THR A 67 4.60 -7.16 -7.87
CA THR A 67 4.16 -6.13 -6.92
C THR A 67 2.87 -6.56 -6.20
N ALA A 68 2.44 -5.78 -5.21
CA ALA A 68 1.15 -5.97 -4.54
C ALA A 68 -0.03 -5.98 -5.55
N LEU A 69 0.08 -5.21 -6.64
CA LEU A 69 -0.94 -5.19 -7.69
C LEU A 69 -1.01 -6.54 -8.42
N HIS A 70 0.13 -7.12 -8.80
CA HIS A 70 0.17 -8.45 -9.44
C HIS A 70 -0.49 -9.52 -8.56
N LEU A 71 -0.17 -9.51 -7.26
CA LEU A 71 -0.72 -10.45 -6.28
C LEU A 71 -2.25 -10.30 -6.15
N SER A 72 -2.75 -9.07 -6.01
CA SER A 72 -4.20 -8.81 -5.93
C SER A 72 -4.95 -9.29 -7.16
N CYS A 73 -4.39 -9.07 -8.36
CA CYS A 73 -4.97 -9.51 -9.63
C CYS A 73 -4.99 -11.04 -9.75
N ALA A 74 -3.89 -11.71 -9.36
CA ALA A 74 -3.80 -13.17 -9.38
C ALA A 74 -4.84 -13.85 -8.47
N MET A 75 -5.25 -13.17 -7.40
CA MET A 75 -6.26 -13.62 -6.45
C MET A 75 -7.69 -13.16 -6.80
N ALA A 76 -7.86 -12.42 -7.91
CA ALA A 76 -9.12 -11.77 -8.30
C ALA A 76 -9.72 -10.85 -7.20
N ASN A 77 -8.89 -10.26 -6.33
CA ASN A 77 -9.33 -9.39 -5.25
C ASN A 77 -9.51 -7.95 -5.76
N VAL A 78 -10.70 -7.65 -6.28
CA VAL A 78 -11.04 -6.33 -6.84
C VAL A 78 -10.95 -5.19 -5.83
N VAL A 79 -11.14 -5.46 -4.53
CA VAL A 79 -11.05 -4.43 -3.49
C VAL A 79 -9.60 -4.00 -3.31
N PHE A 80 -8.67 -4.96 -3.20
CA PHE A 80 -7.25 -4.65 -3.09
C PHE A 80 -6.72 -4.03 -4.37
N THR A 81 -7.09 -4.56 -5.53
CA THR A 81 -6.71 -3.96 -6.83
C THR A 81 -7.12 -2.50 -6.89
N GLN A 82 -8.36 -2.17 -6.52
CA GLN A 82 -8.86 -0.79 -6.56
C GLN A 82 -8.16 0.12 -5.54
N LEU A 83 -7.92 -0.36 -4.32
CA LEU A 83 -7.21 0.40 -3.29
C LEU A 83 -5.77 0.71 -3.72
N LEU A 84 -5.03 -0.29 -4.19
CA LEU A 84 -3.66 -0.12 -4.65
C LEU A 84 -3.56 0.93 -5.76
N ILE A 85 -4.49 0.91 -6.73
CA ILE A 85 -4.57 1.90 -7.81
C ILE A 85 -4.75 3.32 -7.25
N TRP A 86 -5.64 3.52 -6.27
CA TRP A 86 -5.84 4.84 -5.66
C TRP A 86 -4.61 5.35 -4.91
N TYR A 87 -3.78 4.44 -4.39
CA TYR A 87 -2.53 4.78 -3.71
C TYR A 87 -1.33 4.90 -4.65
N GLY A 88 -1.55 4.90 -5.96
CA GLY A 88 -0.54 5.29 -6.94
C GLY A 88 0.52 4.21 -7.20
N VAL A 89 0.17 2.93 -7.03
CA VAL A 89 1.00 1.84 -7.57
C VAL A 89 1.14 2.00 -9.09
N ASP A 90 2.27 1.57 -9.62
CA ASP A 90 2.53 1.58 -11.05
C ASP A 90 1.79 0.42 -11.73
N VAL A 91 0.69 0.77 -12.39
CA VAL A 91 -0.14 -0.15 -13.16
C VAL A 91 0.55 -0.68 -14.43
N LYS A 92 1.73 -0.17 -14.77
CA LYS A 92 2.55 -0.61 -15.91
C LYS A 92 3.74 -1.47 -15.52
N SER A 93 3.94 -1.71 -14.21
CA SER A 93 4.98 -2.62 -13.74
C SER A 93 4.79 -4.02 -14.32
N ARG A 94 5.91 -4.69 -14.63
CA ARG A 94 5.95 -6.04 -15.20
C ARG A 94 6.66 -6.98 -14.22
N ASP A 95 6.15 -8.19 -14.08
CA ASP A 95 6.82 -9.24 -13.30
C ASP A 95 7.97 -9.85 -14.11
N ALA A 96 8.67 -10.84 -13.55
CA ALA A 96 9.80 -11.48 -14.22
C ALA A 96 9.45 -12.18 -15.55
N ARG A 97 8.15 -12.38 -15.85
CA ARG A 97 7.66 -13.00 -17.10
C ARG A 97 7.22 -11.96 -18.14
N GLY A 98 7.35 -10.67 -17.83
CA GLY A 98 6.99 -9.55 -18.71
C GLY A 98 5.53 -9.14 -18.57
#